data_AF-A0A927WM93-F1
#
_entry.id   AF-A0A927WM93-F1
#
_cell.length_a   1.000
_cell.length_b   1.000
_cell.length_c   1.000
_cell.angle_alpha   90.00
_cell.angle_beta   90.00
_cell.angle_gamma   90.00
#
_symmetry.space_group_name_H-M   'P 1'
#
loop_
_entity.id
_entity.type
_entity.pdbx_description
1 polymer ?
#
loop_
_entity_poly.entity_id
_entity_poly.type
_entity_poly.pdbx_seq_one_letter_code
_entity_poly.pdbx_strand_id
1 'polypeptide(L)'
;MMYPFMTLDNEAEITHSEYMDDGRVKVYVEKADEKDGFHHLTCYLPSYEITDVYGFDKEEQEKYMEVIRSTAHLIMEFSKDGGFENASGF
;
A
#
# COMPACT_ATOMS: atom_id res chain seq x y z
N MET A 1 2.46 -12.49 3.35
CA MET A 1 1.28 -12.34 2.46
C MET A 1 1.01 -10.85 2.20
N MET A 2 0.09 -10.47 1.30
CA MET A 2 -0.38 -9.08 1.14
C MET A 2 -1.81 -8.99 1.68
N TYR A 3 -2.11 -7.96 2.46
CA TYR A 3 -3.40 -7.74 3.11
C TYR A 3 -4.03 -6.43 2.64
N PRO A 4 -5.36 -6.41 2.41
CA PRO A 4 -6.06 -5.20 2.02
C PRO A 4 -6.04 -4.18 3.15
N PHE A 5 -5.79 -2.92 2.80
CA PHE A 5 -5.83 -1.79 3.73
C PHE A 5 -7.02 -0.87 3.44
N MET A 6 -7.14 -0.43 2.19
CA MET A 6 -8.09 0.60 1.78
C MET A 6 -8.29 0.57 0.26
N THR A 7 -9.52 0.85 -0.17
CA THR A 7 -9.84 1.20 -1.56
C THR A 7 -10.11 2.70 -1.65
N LEU A 8 -9.49 3.38 -2.61
CA LEU A 8 -9.63 4.82 -2.84
C LEU A 8 -10.82 5.13 -3.77
N ASP A 9 -11.28 6.39 -3.78
CA ASP A 9 -12.39 6.83 -4.63
C ASP A 9 -12.16 6.63 -6.12
N ASN A 10 -10.88 6.54 -6.55
CA ASN A 10 -10.50 6.29 -7.93
C ASN A 10 -10.27 4.80 -8.23
N GLU A 11 -10.83 3.91 -7.39
CA GLU A 11 -10.79 2.45 -7.49
C GLU A 11 -9.38 1.83 -7.30
N ALA A 12 -8.38 2.64 -6.95
CA ALA A 12 -7.07 2.11 -6.57
C ALA A 12 -7.15 1.41 -5.20
N GLU A 13 -6.57 0.22 -5.10
CA GLU A 13 -6.47 -0.54 -3.87
C GLU A 13 -5.07 -0.40 -3.27
N ILE A 14 -5.01 -0.12 -1.97
CA ILE A 14 -3.77 -0.14 -1.19
C ILE A 14 -3.77 -1.41 -0.36
N THR A 15 -2.71 -2.20 -0.51
CA THR A 15 -2.44 -3.41 0.27
C THR A 15 -1.07 -3.30 0.95
N HIS A 16 -0.85 -4.08 2.00
CA HIS A 16 0.43 -4.10 2.71
C HIS A 16 0.89 -5.52 3.06
N SER A 17 2.19 -5.73 3.20
CA SER A 17 2.74 -6.97 3.72
C SER A 17 2.63 -7.06 5.24
N GLU A 18 2.98 -8.22 5.78
CA GLU A 18 3.37 -8.37 7.18
C GLU A 18 4.58 -7.49 7.50
N TYR A 19 4.79 -7.24 8.79
CA TYR A 19 6.03 -6.67 9.28
C TYR A 19 7.17 -7.65 8.99
N MET A 20 8.11 -7.24 8.14
CA MET A 20 9.21 -8.10 7.70
C MET A 20 10.34 -8.14 8.74
N ASP A 21 11.17 -9.18 8.68
CA ASP A 21 12.31 -9.35 9.60
C ASP A 21 13.33 -8.19 9.56
N ASP A 22 13.42 -7.48 8.43
CA ASP A 22 14.28 -6.31 8.25
C ASP A 22 13.66 -5.01 8.78
N GLY A 23 12.49 -5.09 9.41
CA GLY A 23 11.77 -3.98 10.02
C GLY A 23 10.98 -3.12 9.05
N ARG A 24 10.87 -3.54 7.79
CA ARG A 24 10.10 -2.83 6.75
C ARG A 24 8.73 -3.44 6.53
N VAL A 25 7.84 -2.66 5.90
CA VAL A 25 6.55 -3.10 5.39
C VAL A 25 6.46 -2.72 3.93
N LYS A 26 6.14 -3.68 3.06
CA LYS A 26 5.85 -3.42 1.65
C LYS A 26 4.42 -2.90 1.56
N VAL A 27 4.24 -1.73 0.97
CA VAL A 27 2.94 -1.18 0.57
C VAL A 27 2.84 -1.27 -0.95
N TYR A 28 1.72 -1.81 -1.42
CA TYR A 28 1.44 -1.97 -2.83
C TYR A 28 0.15 -1.23 -3.16
N VAL A 29 0.19 -0.42 -4.20
CA VAL A 29 -0.98 0.24 -4.76
C VAL A 29 -1.22 -0.37 -6.11
N GLU A 30 -2.44 -0.81 -6.37
CA GLU A 30 -2.86 -1.31 -7.68
C GLU A 30 -4.13 -0.62 -8.13
N LYS A 31 -4.26 -0.41 -9.43
CA LYS A 31 -5.47 0.13 -10.04
C LYS A 31 -5.67 -0.55 -11.39
N ALA A 32 -6.85 -1.07 -11.64
CA ALA A 32 -7.19 -1.61 -12.95
C ALA A 32 -7.19 -0.49 -14.01
N ASP A 33 -6.64 -0.77 -15.18
CA ASP A 33 -6.61 0.11 -16.33
C ASP A 33 -7.12 -0.62 -17.58
N GLU A 34 -8.04 0.01 -18.31
CA GLU A 34 -8.70 -0.61 -19.46
C GLU A 34 -7.77 -0.82 -20.67
N LYS A 35 -6.64 -0.10 -20.76
CA LYS A 35 -5.73 -0.15 -21.90
C LYS A 35 -4.62 -1.17 -21.70
N ASP A 36 -4.02 -1.19 -20.52
CA ASP A 36 -2.82 -1.99 -20.24
C ASP A 36 -2.95 -2.94 -19.04
N GLY A 37 -4.15 -3.05 -18.47
CA GLY A 37 -4.51 -4.07 -17.48
C GLY A 37 -4.45 -3.55 -16.06
N PHE A 38 -3.24 -3.40 -15.50
CA PHE A 38 -3.07 -2.96 -14.11
C PHE A 38 -1.90 -2.00 -13.98
N HIS A 39 -2.16 -0.84 -13.41
CA HIS A 39 -1.14 0.09 -12.95
C HIS A 39 -0.78 -0.23 -11.51
N HIS A 40 0.48 -0.08 -11.15
CA HIS A 40 0.93 -0.38 -9.80
C HIS A 40 2.09 0.47 -9.30
N LEU A 41 2.19 0.57 -7.98
CA LEU A 41 3.27 1.23 -7.26
C LEU A 41 3.65 0.40 -6.04
N THR A 42 4.94 0.16 -5.85
CA THR A 42 5.50 -0.45 -4.64
C THR A 42 6.29 0.58 -3.84
N CYS A 43 5.97 0.71 -2.56
CA CYS A 43 6.65 1.56 -1.60
C CYS A 43 7.02 0.76 -0.34
N TYR A 44 8.17 1.04 0.28
CA TYR A 44 8.54 0.44 1.57
C TYR A 44 8.49 1.46 2.69
N LEU A 45 7.76 1.12 3.75
CA LEU A 45 7.78 1.84 5.03
C LEU A 45 8.88 1.28 5.95
N PRO A 46 9.46 2.10 6.85
CA PRO A 46 9.18 3.53 7.06
C PRO A 46 10.01 4.48 6.17
N SER A 47 10.85 3.96 5.27
CA SER A 47 11.74 4.79 4.44
C SER A 47 11.02 5.58 3.35
N TYR A 48 9.77 5.22 3.03
CA TYR A 48 9.00 5.74 1.89
C TYR A 48 9.72 5.52 0.55
N GLU A 49 10.53 4.46 0.47
CA GLU A 49 11.30 4.12 -0.72
C GLU A 49 10.37 3.49 -1.77
N ILE A 50 10.24 4.16 -2.91
CA ILE A 50 9.52 3.62 -4.07
C ILE A 50 10.50 2.77 -4.88
N THR A 51 10.18 1.50 -5.08
CA THR A 51 11.08 0.56 -5.79
C THR A 51 10.58 0.13 -7.15
N ASP A 52 9.27 0.24 -7.39
CA ASP A 52 8.66 -0.18 -8.64
C ASP A 52 7.40 0.64 -8.93
N VAL A 53 7.28 1.11 -10.16
CA VAL A 53 6.11 1.87 -10.63
C VAL A 53 5.83 1.51 -12.08
N TYR A 54 4.57 1.23 -12.38
CA TYR A 54 4.08 0.98 -13.72
C TYR A 54 2.74 1.67 -13.92
N GLY A 55 2.56 2.34 -15.06
CA GLY A 55 1.30 2.97 -15.46
C GLY A 55 0.99 4.33 -14.81
N PHE A 56 1.38 4.55 -13.56
CA PHE A 56 1.10 5.81 -12.86
C PHE A 56 2.00 6.98 -13.27
N ASP A 57 1.40 8.15 -13.49
CA ASP A 57 2.13 9.39 -13.65
C ASP A 57 2.62 9.97 -12.31
N LYS A 58 3.40 11.06 -12.35
CA LYS A 58 4.00 11.64 -11.15
C LYS A 58 2.96 12.24 -10.19
N GLU A 59 1.90 12.85 -10.70
CA GLU A 59 0.82 13.41 -9.89
C GLU A 59 0.04 12.29 -9.17
N GLU A 60 -0.24 11.20 -9.87
CA GLU A 60 -0.86 10.01 -9.26
C GLU A 60 0.04 9.39 -8.17
N GLN A 61 1.33 9.21 -8.46
CA GLN A 61 2.30 8.72 -7.48
C GLN A 61 2.32 9.60 -6.22
N GLU A 62 2.32 10.93 -6.36
CA GLU A 62 2.32 11.86 -5.24
C GLU A 62 1.03 11.78 -4.41
N LYS A 63 -0.14 11.67 -5.06
CA LYS A 63 -1.43 11.48 -4.36
C LYS A 63 -1.44 10.20 -3.52
N TYR A 64 -1.00 9.07 -4.09
CA TYR A 64 -0.93 7.82 -3.34
C TYR A 64 0.08 7.88 -2.20
N MET A 65 1.24 8.51 -2.43
CA MET A 65 2.25 8.68 -1.39
C MET A 65 1.78 9.60 -0.25
N GLU A 66 0.94 10.60 -0.52
CA GLU A 66 0.31 11.44 0.52
C GLU A 66 -0.61 10.61 1.42
N VAL A 67 -1.45 9.75 0.83
CA VAL A 67 -2.30 8.82 1.58
C VAL A 67 -1.43 7.88 2.42
N ILE A 68 -0.44 7.23 1.81
CA ILE A 68 0.48 6.31 2.50
C ILE A 68 1.19 7.01 3.66
N ARG A 69 1.67 8.24 3.49
CA ARG A 69 2.32 9.01 4.56
C ARG A 69 1.34 9.33 5.70
N SER A 70 0.11 9.68 5.37
CA SER A 70 -0.92 10.01 6.35
C SER A 70 -1.38 8.79 7.17
N THR A 71 -1.36 7.60 6.56
CA THR A 71 -1.81 6.35 7.20
C THR A 71 -0.68 5.40 7.59
N ALA A 72 0.60 5.78 7.39
CA ALA A 72 1.76 4.92 7.59
C ALA A 72 1.81 4.25 8.98
N HIS A 73 1.43 4.99 10.02
CA HIS A 73 1.39 4.48 11.39
C HIS A 73 0.39 3.32 11.56
N LEU A 74 -0.80 3.41 10.93
CA LEU A 74 -1.82 2.36 10.94
C LEU A 74 -1.35 1.13 10.15
N ILE A 75 -0.80 1.35 8.95
CA ILE A 75 -0.26 0.27 8.13
C ILE A 75 0.84 -0.49 8.90
N MET A 76 1.76 0.24 9.54
CA MET A 76 2.82 -0.35 10.35
C MET A 76 2.28 -1.10 11.58
N GLU A 77 1.21 -0.61 12.21
CA GLU A 77 0.55 -1.31 13.32
C GLU A 77 -0.10 -2.62 12.84
N PHE A 78 -0.97 -2.55 11.83
CA PHE A 78 -1.68 -3.72 11.30
C PHE A 78 -0.74 -4.75 10.67
N SER A 79 0.40 -4.33 10.13
CA SER A 79 1.39 -5.26 9.58
C SER A 79 1.96 -6.25 10.61
N LYS A 80 1.98 -5.88 11.91
CA LYS A 80 2.50 -6.75 12.97
C LYS A 80 1.59 -7.94 13.25
N ASP A 81 0.30 -7.75 13.04
CA ASP A 81 -0.74 -8.75 13.22
C ASP A 81 -1.19 -9.36 11.88
N GLY A 82 -0.48 -9.12 10.77
CA GLY A 82 -0.86 -9.68 9.47
C GLY A 82 -2.19 -9.14 8.92
N GLY A 83 -2.49 -7.84 9.10
CA GLY A 83 -3.65 -7.17 8.53
C GLY A 83 -4.92 -7.20 9.40
N PHE A 84 -6.02 -6.67 8.85
CA PHE A 84 -7.30 -6.51 9.57
C PHE A 84 -7.95 -7.82 10.04
N GLU A 85 -7.51 -8.99 9.53
CA GLU A 85 -8.10 -10.28 9.91
C GLU A 85 -7.88 -10.64 11.39
N ASN A 86 -6.91 -10.01 12.07
CA ASN A 86 -6.72 -10.14 13.52
C ASN A 86 -7.40 -9.01 14.34
N ALA A 87 -8.03 -8.02 13.71
CA ALA A 87 -8.72 -6.91 14.40
C ALA A 87 -10.20 -7.21 14.73
N SER A 88 -10.69 -8.41 14.42
CA SER A 88 -12.04 -8.88 14.77
C SER A 88 -12.10 -9.36 16.23
N GLY A 89 -11.77 -8.47 17.16
CA GLY A 89 -11.63 -8.80 18.59
C GLY A 89 -12.06 -7.67 19.54
N PHE A 90 -13.15 -6.96 19.23
CA PHE A 90 -13.84 -6.08 20.18
C PHE A 90 -15.30 -6.52 20.38
#